data_AF-A0A3E0P5I6-F1
#
_entry.id   AF-A0A3E0P5I6-F1
#
_cell.length_a   1.000
_cell.length_b   1.000
_cell.length_c   1.000
_cell.angle_alpha   90.00
_cell.angle_beta   90.00
_cell.angle_gamma   90.00
#
_symmetry.space_group_name_H-M   'P 1'
#
loop_
_entity.id
_entity.type
_entity.pdbx_description
1 polymer ?
#
loop_
_entity_poly.entity_id
_entity_poly.type
_entity_poly.pdbx_seq_one_letter_code
_entity_poly.pdbx_strand_id
1 'polypeptide(L)'
;MSSPHRSDAEESKTCPRCGRTFEWRRKWRDDWEQVRYCSQRCRRTPLGEVDRQLEESILRLLSERSAAATICPSEAARVADPGGWRELMQRTRAAARRLCAEERVEIRQKGRRVDASTAKGAIRLARGRRFGEGTRE
;
A
#
# COMPACT_ATOMS: atom_id res chain seq x y z
N MET A 1 18.84 26.81 -27.39
CA MET A 1 17.46 26.33 -27.21
C MET A 1 17.50 25.18 -26.22
N SER A 2 17.02 25.44 -25.00
CA SER A 2 17.19 24.57 -23.84
C SER A 2 16.32 23.31 -23.98
N SER A 3 16.96 22.14 -24.05
CA SER A 3 16.28 20.86 -23.89
C SER A 3 15.63 20.77 -22.51
N PRO A 4 14.32 20.53 -22.39
CA PRO A 4 13.76 20.21 -21.10
C PRO A 4 14.13 18.75 -20.80
N HIS A 5 14.96 18.53 -19.78
CA HIS A 5 15.03 17.24 -19.12
C HIS A 5 13.63 16.98 -18.55
N ARG A 6 12.87 16.08 -19.19
CA ARG A 6 11.54 15.66 -18.74
C ARG A 6 11.74 14.91 -17.42
N SER A 7 11.19 15.43 -16.33
CA SER A 7 11.38 14.91 -14.98
C SER A 7 10.80 13.51 -14.85
N ASP A 8 11.65 12.52 -14.58
CA ASP A 8 11.33 11.09 -14.40
C ASP A 8 10.28 10.82 -13.28
N ALA A 9 10.02 11.81 -12.42
CA ALA A 9 9.11 11.71 -11.27
C ALA A 9 7.61 11.93 -11.60
N GLU A 10 7.26 12.49 -12.77
CA GLU A 10 5.89 12.94 -13.06
C GLU A 10 4.96 11.85 -13.62
N GLU A 11 5.48 10.67 -13.95
CA GLU A 11 4.69 9.57 -14.53
C GLU A 11 4.67 8.34 -13.59
N SER A 12 4.41 8.57 -12.30
CA SER A 12 4.18 7.51 -11.31
C SER A 12 2.68 7.26 -11.09
N LYS A 13 2.27 5.99 -11.03
CA LYS A 13 0.88 5.58 -10.73
C LYS A 13 0.86 4.61 -9.56
N THR A 14 -0.23 4.62 -8.78
CA THR A 14 -0.47 3.62 -7.73
C THR A 14 -1.29 2.46 -8.27
N CYS A 15 -0.81 1.23 -8.09
CA CYS A 15 -1.54 0.04 -8.49
C CYS A 15 -2.73 -0.19 -7.53
N PRO A 16 -3.99 -0.14 -8.01
CA PRO A 16 -5.15 -0.30 -7.14
C PRO A 16 -5.21 -1.70 -6.51
N ARG A 17 -4.54 -2.70 -7.13
CA ARG A 17 -4.53 -4.07 -6.59
C ARG A 17 -3.60 -4.25 -5.40
N CYS A 18 -2.37 -3.75 -5.51
CA CYS A 18 -1.33 -4.04 -4.51
C CYS A 18 -0.81 -2.81 -3.75
N GLY A 19 -1.28 -1.61 -4.10
CA GLY A 19 -0.91 -0.34 -3.49
C GLY A 19 0.51 0.12 -3.80
N ARG A 20 1.28 -0.58 -4.65
CA ARG A 20 2.61 -0.13 -5.03
C ARG A 20 2.51 1.01 -6.02
N THR A 21 3.30 2.05 -5.78
CA THR A 21 3.69 3.03 -6.79
C THR A 21 4.55 2.32 -7.84
N PHE A 22 4.30 2.62 -9.10
CA PHE A 22 5.07 2.12 -10.23
C PHE A 22 5.23 3.21 -11.28
N GLU A 23 6.40 3.24 -11.89
CA GLU A 23 6.80 4.24 -12.89
C GLU A 23 6.62 3.70 -14.31
N TRP A 24 6.62 4.61 -15.28
CA TRP A 24 6.62 4.31 -16.71
C TRP A 24 7.70 3.27 -17.09
N ARG A 25 7.41 2.44 -18.10
CA ARG A 25 8.34 1.44 -18.64
C ARG A 25 8.23 1.43 -20.15
N ARG A 26 9.34 1.16 -20.85
CA ARG A 26 9.39 1.08 -22.33
C ARG A 26 8.27 0.25 -22.97
N LYS A 27 7.86 -0.84 -22.34
CA LYS A 27 6.75 -1.71 -22.80
C LYS A 27 5.36 -1.06 -22.75
N TRP A 28 5.26 0.15 -22.20
CA TRP A 28 4.03 0.92 -22.03
C TRP A 28 4.07 2.22 -22.83
N ARG A 29 5.03 2.37 -23.77
CA ARG A 29 5.22 3.64 -24.49
C ARG A 29 3.96 4.11 -25.21
N ASP A 30 3.15 3.18 -25.72
CA ASP A 30 2.00 3.49 -26.57
C ASP A 30 0.68 3.61 -25.79
N ASP A 31 0.60 3.08 -24.56
CA ASP A 31 -0.66 2.95 -23.81
C ASP A 31 -0.55 3.37 -22.32
N TRP A 32 0.47 4.14 -21.94
CA TRP A 32 0.74 4.46 -20.53
C TRP A 32 -0.50 5.02 -19.80
N GLU A 33 -1.27 5.89 -20.43
CA GLU A 33 -2.50 6.48 -19.88
C GLU A 33 -3.49 5.40 -19.42
N GLN A 34 -3.62 4.31 -20.19
CA GLN A 34 -4.52 3.19 -19.92
C GLN A 34 -3.95 2.15 -18.93
N VAL A 35 -2.64 2.19 -18.63
CA VAL A 35 -2.03 1.28 -17.66
C VAL A 35 -2.50 1.62 -16.25
N ARG A 36 -3.24 0.69 -15.64
CA ARG A 36 -3.73 0.78 -14.25
C ARG A 36 -2.98 -0.12 -13.26
N TYR A 37 -2.38 -1.21 -13.73
CA TYR A 37 -1.79 -2.24 -12.85
C TYR A 37 -0.29 -2.38 -13.06
N CYS A 38 0.46 -2.54 -11.96
CA CYS A 38 1.93 -2.70 -12.02
C CYS A 38 2.40 -4.00 -12.71
N SER A 39 1.55 -5.01 -12.85
CA SER A 39 1.89 -6.30 -13.44
C SER A 39 0.66 -7.08 -13.91
N GLN A 40 0.87 -8.07 -14.80
CA GLN A 40 -0.20 -8.95 -15.28
C GLN A 40 -0.84 -9.77 -14.14
N ARG A 41 -0.06 -10.14 -13.12
CA ARG A 41 -0.62 -10.78 -11.90
C ARG A 41 -1.62 -9.86 -11.21
N CYS A 42 -1.28 -8.58 -11.00
CA CYS A 42 -2.20 -7.63 -10.39
C CYS A 42 -3.44 -7.36 -11.25
N ARG A 43 -3.30 -7.40 -12.59
CA ARG A 43 -4.42 -7.28 -13.52
C ARG A 43 -5.39 -8.47 -13.46
N ARG A 44 -4.88 -9.70 -13.28
CA ARG A 44 -5.67 -10.94 -13.28
C ARG A 44 -6.21 -11.36 -11.93
N THR A 45 -5.69 -10.80 -10.83
CA THR A 45 -6.15 -11.12 -9.48
C THR A 45 -7.06 -9.98 -9.01
N PRO A 46 -8.38 -10.18 -8.80
CA PRO A 46 -9.26 -9.14 -8.23
C PRO A 46 -9.07 -9.01 -6.73
N LEU A 47 -9.35 -7.82 -6.16
CA LEU A 47 -9.48 -7.63 -4.71
C LEU A 47 -10.65 -8.49 -4.21
N GLY A 48 -10.48 -9.15 -3.07
CA GLY A 48 -11.53 -9.98 -2.48
C GLY A 48 -11.78 -9.63 -1.02
N GLU A 49 -12.66 -10.40 -0.39
CA GLU A 49 -13.06 -10.21 1.01
C GLU A 49 -11.87 -10.16 1.97
N VAL A 50 -10.94 -11.11 1.84
CA VAL A 50 -9.70 -11.14 2.63
C VAL A 50 -8.88 -9.85 2.51
N ASP A 51 -8.87 -9.19 1.35
CA ASP A 51 -8.14 -7.93 1.18
C ASP A 51 -8.78 -6.78 1.97
N ARG A 52 -10.13 -6.71 2.02
CA ARG A 52 -10.88 -5.74 2.83
C ARG A 52 -10.70 -6.00 4.33
N GLN A 53 -10.87 -7.25 4.76
CA GLN A 53 -10.69 -7.63 6.16
C GLN A 53 -9.29 -7.27 6.69
N LEU A 54 -8.26 -7.40 5.86
CA LEU A 54 -6.90 -6.98 6.21
C LEU A 54 -6.78 -5.46 6.37
N GLU A 55 -7.43 -4.67 5.51
CA GLU A 55 -7.45 -3.20 5.65
C GLU A 55 -8.19 -2.78 6.92
N GLU A 56 -9.37 -3.33 7.15
CA GLU A 56 -10.17 -3.10 8.35
C GLU A 56 -9.39 -3.48 9.61
N SER A 57 -8.72 -4.64 9.62
CA SER A 57 -7.89 -5.08 10.74
C SER A 57 -6.75 -4.12 11.03
N ILE A 58 -6.09 -3.58 10.00
CA ILE A 58 -5.02 -2.57 10.16
C ILE A 58 -5.59 -1.30 10.80
N LEU A 59 -6.70 -0.79 10.26
CA LEU A 59 -7.32 0.45 10.72
C LEU A 59 -7.84 0.32 12.16
N ARG A 60 -8.52 -0.79 12.46
CA ARG A 60 -9.05 -1.11 13.79
C ARG A 60 -7.95 -1.17 14.84
N LEU A 61 -6.89 -1.92 14.58
CA LEU A 61 -5.76 -2.03 15.51
C LEU A 61 -5.05 -0.69 15.73
N LEU A 62 -4.98 0.15 14.70
CA LEU A 62 -4.44 1.50 14.84
C LEU A 62 -5.39 2.43 15.59
N SER A 63 -6.70 2.28 15.48
CA SER A 63 -7.69 3.12 16.18
C SER A 63 -7.76 2.79 17.67
N GLU A 64 -7.60 1.53 18.05
CA GLU A 64 -7.60 1.06 19.45
C GLU A 64 -6.36 1.50 20.24
N ARG A 65 -5.27 1.89 19.56
CA ARG A 65 -4.01 2.31 20.19
C ARG A 65 -3.91 3.82 20.34
N SER A 66 -2.91 4.31 21.08
CA SER A 66 -2.60 5.74 21.10
C SER A 66 -2.17 6.25 19.72
N ALA A 67 -2.31 7.55 19.48
CA ALA A 67 -2.00 8.15 18.17
C ALA A 67 -0.53 7.97 17.73
N ALA A 68 0.40 7.88 18.70
CA ALA A 68 1.82 7.66 18.44
C ALA A 68 2.20 6.18 18.29
N ALA A 69 1.28 5.25 18.60
CA ALA A 69 1.56 3.83 18.54
C ALA A 69 1.70 3.31 17.11
N THR A 70 2.35 2.16 17.01
CA THR A 70 2.48 1.42 15.74
C THR A 70 2.06 -0.02 15.91
N ILE A 71 1.71 -0.68 14.80
CA ILE A 71 1.49 -2.13 14.72
C ILE A 71 2.49 -2.75 13.73
N CYS A 72 2.74 -4.05 13.78
CA CYS A 72 3.35 -4.77 12.66
C CYS A 72 2.28 -5.44 11.78
N PRO A 73 2.60 -5.75 10.51
CA PRO A 73 1.64 -6.40 9.61
C PRO A 73 1.11 -7.74 10.12
N SER A 74 1.90 -8.51 10.86
CA SER A 74 1.46 -9.81 11.36
C SER A 74 0.40 -9.72 12.45
N GLU A 75 0.32 -8.61 13.20
CA GLU A 75 -0.78 -8.36 14.13
C GLU A 75 -2.11 -8.25 13.37
N ALA A 76 -2.17 -7.44 12.31
CA ALA A 76 -3.37 -7.31 11.49
C ALA A 76 -3.75 -8.62 10.78
N ALA A 77 -2.76 -9.37 10.29
CA ALA A 77 -3.04 -10.65 9.63
C ALA A 77 -3.60 -11.71 10.61
N ARG A 78 -3.13 -11.73 11.86
CA ARG A 78 -3.64 -12.65 12.89
C ARG A 78 -5.06 -12.29 13.31
N VAL A 79 -5.42 -11.01 13.29
CA VAL A 79 -6.80 -10.59 13.52
C VAL A 79 -7.71 -11.09 12.39
N ALA A 80 -7.26 -10.97 11.14
CA ALA A 80 -8.05 -11.40 9.99
C ALA A 80 -8.17 -12.95 9.89
N ASP A 81 -7.09 -13.67 10.17
CA ASP A 81 -7.07 -15.14 10.13
C ASP A 81 -6.00 -15.70 11.09
N PRO A 82 -6.37 -16.07 12.33
CA PRO A 82 -5.44 -16.63 13.30
C PRO A 82 -4.73 -17.91 12.83
N GLY A 83 -5.38 -18.73 11.98
CA GLY A 83 -4.87 -20.02 11.53
C GLY A 83 -3.97 -19.93 10.29
N GLY A 84 -4.27 -19.02 9.37
CA GLY A 84 -3.59 -18.86 8.08
C GLY A 84 -2.77 -17.57 7.91
N TRP A 85 -2.59 -16.75 8.97
CA TRP A 85 -1.97 -15.42 8.86
C TRP A 85 -0.63 -15.35 8.11
N ARG A 86 0.18 -16.43 8.15
CA ARG A 86 1.49 -16.49 7.48
C ARG A 86 1.34 -16.40 5.96
N GLU A 87 0.32 -17.04 5.40
CA GLU A 87 0.04 -17.02 3.96
C GLU A 87 -0.49 -15.66 3.51
N LEU A 88 -1.15 -14.93 4.42
CA LEU A 88 -1.68 -13.60 4.16
C LEU A 88 -0.63 -12.50 4.09
N MET A 89 0.62 -12.72 4.51
CA MET A 89 1.63 -11.67 4.65
C MET A 89 1.82 -10.78 3.41
N GLN A 90 1.82 -11.36 2.21
CA GLN A 90 1.94 -10.56 0.99
C GLN A 90 0.68 -9.72 0.72
N ARG A 91 -0.50 -10.25 1.05
CA ARG A 91 -1.78 -9.52 0.98
C ARG A 91 -1.86 -8.44 2.05
N THR A 92 -1.40 -8.70 3.28
CA THR A 92 -1.37 -7.70 4.36
C THR A 92 -0.44 -6.55 4.03
N ARG A 93 0.74 -6.81 3.45
CA ARG A 93 1.61 -5.74 2.93
C ARG A 93 0.95 -4.97 1.80
N ALA A 94 0.18 -5.63 0.93
CA ALA A 94 -0.58 -4.95 -0.12
C ALA A 94 -1.69 -4.05 0.45
N ALA A 95 -2.44 -4.52 1.45
CA ALA A 95 -3.43 -3.72 2.18
C ALA A 95 -2.79 -2.49 2.82
N ALA A 96 -1.69 -2.67 3.55
CA ALA A 96 -0.93 -1.55 4.15
C ALA A 96 -0.48 -0.52 3.11
N ARG A 97 -0.07 -0.96 1.92
CA ARG A 97 0.31 -0.06 0.82
C ARG A 97 -0.88 0.71 0.25
N ARG A 98 -2.04 0.08 0.08
CA ARG A 98 -3.26 0.76 -0.41
C ARG A 98 -3.68 1.86 0.59
N LEU A 99 -3.74 1.53 1.87
CA LEU A 99 -4.00 2.50 2.94
C LEU A 99 -2.93 3.61 3.02
N CYS A 100 -1.69 3.30 2.67
CA CYS A 100 -0.62 4.30 2.61
C CYS A 100 -0.76 5.24 1.41
N ALA A 101 -1.22 4.74 0.27
CA ALA A 101 -1.52 5.55 -0.91
C ALA A 101 -2.72 6.48 -0.68
N GLU A 102 -3.67 6.07 0.17
CA GLU A 102 -4.77 6.92 0.66
C GLU A 102 -4.35 7.85 1.81
N GLU A 103 -3.07 7.85 2.21
CA GLU A 103 -2.53 8.61 3.35
C GLU A 103 -3.19 8.30 4.70
N ARG A 104 -3.94 7.21 4.81
CA ARG A 104 -4.58 6.75 6.04
C ARG A 104 -3.58 6.05 6.96
N VAL A 105 -2.57 5.41 6.39
CA VAL A 105 -1.51 4.71 7.14
C VAL A 105 -0.14 5.20 6.69
N GLU A 106 0.84 5.21 7.59
CA GLU A 106 2.24 5.37 7.23
C GLU A 106 3.01 4.09 7.45
N ILE A 107 3.94 3.78 6.55
CA ILE A 107 4.87 2.67 6.71
C ILE A 107 6.21 3.20 7.23
N ARG A 108 6.70 2.58 8.31
CA ARG A 108 7.93 2.95 8.98
C ARG A 108 8.90 1.76 9.09
N GLN A 109 10.20 2.04 9.00
CA GLN A 109 11.27 1.10 9.35
C GLN A 109 12.30 1.80 10.21
N LYS A 110 12.76 1.14 11.28
CA LYS A 110 13.70 1.71 12.25
C LYS A 110 13.25 3.10 12.74
N GLY A 111 11.94 3.26 12.98
CA GLY A 111 11.31 4.50 13.44
C GLY A 111 11.07 5.57 12.36
N ARG A 112 11.61 5.42 11.15
CA ARG A 112 11.53 6.43 10.08
C ARG A 112 10.48 6.06 9.04
N ARG A 113 9.79 7.04 8.47
CA ARG A 113 8.91 6.85 7.30
C ARG A 113 9.73 6.31 6.12
N VAL A 114 9.21 5.31 5.43
CA VAL A 114 9.83 4.72 4.25
C VAL A 114 8.85 4.64 3.09
N ASP A 115 9.38 4.53 1.88
CA ASP A 115 8.56 4.25 0.71
C ASP A 115 7.89 2.87 0.82
N ALA A 116 6.58 2.86 0.62
CA ALA A 116 5.74 1.69 0.82
C ALA A 116 5.99 0.61 -0.25
N SER A 117 6.44 1.01 -1.44
CA SER A 117 6.63 0.15 -2.60
C SER A 117 7.94 -0.64 -2.55
N THR A 118 8.97 -0.05 -1.94
CA THR A 118 10.35 -0.55 -1.90
C THR A 118 10.75 -1.14 -0.55
N ALA A 119 10.02 -0.86 0.54
CA ALA A 119 10.32 -1.35 1.88
C ALA A 119 10.40 -2.90 1.96
N LYS A 120 11.60 -3.41 2.31
CA LYS A 120 11.89 -4.84 2.49
C LYS A 120 12.05 -5.19 3.96
N GLY A 121 11.71 -6.42 4.34
CA GLY A 121 11.87 -6.91 5.71
C GLY A 121 10.80 -6.38 6.68
N ALA A 122 11.16 -6.25 7.96
CA ALA A 122 10.24 -5.84 9.03
C ALA A 122 9.83 -4.37 8.88
N ILE A 123 8.53 -4.13 8.90
CA ILE A 123 7.92 -2.79 8.81
C ILE A 123 6.97 -2.57 9.99
N ARG A 124 6.72 -1.31 10.32
CA ARG A 124 5.72 -0.86 11.28
C ARG A 124 4.71 0.01 10.57
N LEU A 125 3.45 -0.10 10.95
CA LEU A 125 2.34 0.70 10.44
C LEU A 125 1.94 1.71 11.51
N ALA A 126 1.78 2.96 11.13
CA ALA A 126 1.35 4.06 11.99
C ALA A 126 0.12 4.75 11.38
N ARG A 127 -0.59 5.56 12.17
CA ARG A 127 -1.66 6.43 11.64
C ARG A 127 -1.07 7.43 10.65
N GLY A 128 -1.71 7.56 9.49
CA GLY A 128 -1.38 8.55 8.46
C GLY A 128 -2.11 9.87 8.65
N ARG A 129 -1.85 10.81 7.75
CA ARG A 129 -2.41 12.17 7.78
C ARG A 129 -3.94 12.18 7.71
N ARG A 130 -4.50 11.26 6.92
CA ARG A 130 -5.95 11.11 6.70
C ARG A 130 -6.57 10.02 7.58
N PHE A 131 -5.91 9.63 8.67
CA PHE A 131 -6.41 8.56 9.55
C PHE A 131 -7.73 9.00 10.22
N GLY A 132 -8.79 8.23 10.02
CA GLY A 132 -10.13 8.53 10.56
C GLY A 132 -11.00 9.38 9.64
N GLU A 133 -10.47 9.93 8.54
CA GLU A 133 -11.30 10.45 7.46
C GLU A 133 -11.93 9.24 6.74
N GLY A 134 -13.26 9.16 6.74
CA GLY A 134 -13.99 8.18 5.93
C GLY A 134 -13.62 8.33 4.45
N THR A 135 -13.63 7.23 3.70
CA THR A 135 -13.47 7.28 2.24
C THR A 135 -14.55 8.22 1.70
N ARG A 136 -14.16 9.41 1.22
CA ARG A 136 -15.08 10.29 0.49
C ARG A 136 -15.37 9.59 -0.83
N GLU A 137 -16.60 9.13 -0.99
CA GLU A 137 -17.15 8.58 -2.24
C GLU A 137 -17.15 9.62 -3.36
#